data_AF-A0A839Y2J8-F1
#
_entry.id   AF-A0A839Y2J8-F1
#
_cell.length_a   1.000
_cell.length_b   1.000
_cell.length_c   1.000
_cell.angle_alpha   90.00
_cell.angle_beta   90.00
_cell.angle_gamma   90.00
#
_symmetry.space_group_name_H-M   'P 1'
#
loop_
_entity.id
_entity.type
_entity.pdbx_description
1 polymer ?
#
loop_
_entity_poly.entity_id
_entity_poly.type
_entity_poly.pdbx_seq_one_letter_code
_entity_poly.pdbx_strand_id
1 'polypeptide(L)'
;MSGVQAWAVTALGAAVLAVGLRDVFHTLWHPSGHGGVSRRVMAAVWRAGRRARQQGRSSVLAGPLAMVVVVFTWVTLVVLGCTLVYWPHLPAGFVTSSELEFQEGPLFLDALYLSTVTVATLGFGDIVPVSEWLRVLVPLQALIGFALVTAAVTWVLQIYPALTRRRALAIRLSLLHRVDARRLVDDADSDLAAPVLESLATELVQSRVDLTQYSETYYFRDGDDQASLPAMLGVAVHLRGAAREAPRSDVRIAGELLGHAIDDFARIVALQFLRDGLPPDDVVDAYAADHGHQVTRP
;
A
#
# COMPACT_ATOMS: atom_id res chain seq x y z
N MET A 1 38.79 -14.43 0.76
CA MET A 1 38.47 -13.46 1.85
C MET A 1 39.08 -13.98 3.14
N SER A 2 39.53 -13.11 4.05
CA SER A 2 39.89 -13.58 5.40
C SER A 2 38.62 -14.07 6.12
N GLY A 3 38.76 -14.97 7.09
CA GLY A 3 37.60 -15.47 7.86
C GLY A 3 36.78 -14.35 8.49
N VAL A 4 37.44 -13.30 8.99
CA VAL A 4 36.79 -12.11 9.54
C VAL A 4 35.97 -11.35 8.48
N GLN A 5 36.50 -11.19 7.26
CA GLN A 5 35.78 -10.54 6.15
C GLN A 5 34.57 -11.38 5.70
N ALA A 6 34.69 -12.70 5.69
CA ALA A 6 33.58 -13.62 5.35
C ALA A 6 32.39 -13.46 6.31
N TRP A 7 32.67 -13.46 7.62
CA TRP A 7 31.64 -13.27 8.64
C TRP A 7 31.05 -11.85 8.64
N ALA A 8 31.85 -10.83 8.31
CA ALA A 8 31.33 -9.46 8.16
C ALA A 8 30.33 -9.33 7.01
N VAL A 9 30.63 -9.92 5.84
CA VAL A 9 29.70 -9.95 4.69
C VAL A 9 28.44 -10.77 5.01
N THR A 10 28.59 -11.87 5.73
CA THR A 10 27.47 -12.69 6.21
C THR A 10 26.56 -11.90 7.15
N ALA A 11 27.13 -11.16 8.11
CA ALA A 11 26.38 -10.31 9.02
C ALA A 11 25.64 -9.19 8.28
N LEU A 12 26.27 -8.60 7.25
CA LEU A 12 25.61 -7.63 6.37
C LEU A 12 24.43 -8.26 5.62
N GLY A 13 24.61 -9.46 5.06
CA GLY A 13 23.53 -10.20 4.40
C GLY A 13 22.36 -10.50 5.33
N ALA A 14 22.65 -10.96 6.55
CA ALA A 14 21.65 -11.20 7.58
C ALA A 14 20.91 -9.90 7.98
N ALA A 15 21.61 -8.76 8.06
CA ALA A 15 20.99 -7.46 8.31
C ALA A 15 20.06 -7.04 7.17
N VAL A 16 20.45 -7.23 5.90
CA VAL A 16 19.59 -6.97 4.73
C VAL A 16 18.35 -7.84 4.76
N LEU A 17 18.50 -9.14 5.05
CA LEU A 17 17.37 -10.06 5.21
C LEU A 17 16.44 -9.63 6.34
N ALA A 18 16.99 -9.24 7.50
CA ALA A 18 16.21 -8.76 8.63
C ALA A 18 15.44 -7.47 8.31
N VAL A 19 16.04 -6.54 7.54
CA VAL A 19 15.35 -5.34 7.05
C VAL A 19 14.19 -5.71 6.12
N GLY A 20 14.39 -6.64 5.19
CA GLY A 20 13.34 -7.13 4.29
C GLY A 20 12.18 -7.78 5.06
N LEU A 21 12.48 -8.71 5.97
CA LEU A 21 11.47 -9.38 6.79
C LEU A 21 10.74 -8.42 7.72
N ARG A 22 11.46 -7.47 8.34
CA ARG A 22 10.86 -6.40 9.15
C ARG A 22 9.89 -5.56 8.32
N ASP A 23 10.25 -5.23 7.09
CA ASP A 23 9.42 -4.42 6.21
C ASP A 23 8.16 -5.17 5.76
N VAL A 24 8.28 -6.44 5.38
CA VAL A 24 7.14 -7.34 5.14
C VAL A 24 6.24 -7.40 6.37
N PHE A 25 6.82 -7.64 7.55
CA PHE A 25 6.06 -7.76 8.79
C PHE A 25 5.28 -6.49 9.12
N HIS A 26 5.92 -5.32 9.01
CA HIS A 26 5.25 -4.05 9.27
C HIS A 26 4.19 -3.73 8.23
N THR A 27 4.45 -3.97 6.95
CA THR A 27 3.49 -3.68 5.88
C THR A 27 2.24 -4.55 6.01
N LEU A 28 2.39 -5.81 6.42
CA LEU A 28 1.29 -6.76 6.46
C LEU A 28 0.56 -6.84 7.81
N TRP A 29 1.29 -6.83 8.93
CA TRP A 29 0.70 -7.03 10.27
C TRP A 29 0.60 -5.75 11.10
N HIS A 30 1.34 -4.68 10.78
CA HIS A 30 1.27 -3.40 11.50
C HIS A 30 1.11 -2.19 10.57
N PRO A 31 -0.05 -2.02 9.91
CA PRO A 31 -0.27 -0.95 8.93
C PRO A 31 -0.13 0.49 9.50
N SER A 32 -0.22 0.65 10.83
CA SER A 32 -0.06 1.93 11.52
C SER A 32 1.40 2.41 11.68
N GLY A 33 2.38 1.65 11.17
CA GLY A 33 3.81 1.95 11.29
C GLY A 33 4.32 3.04 10.33
N HIS A 34 4.91 4.09 10.88
CA HIS A 34 5.54 5.18 10.12
C HIS A 34 6.90 4.72 9.54
N GLY A 35 7.04 4.66 8.21
CA GLY A 35 8.36 4.83 7.56
C GLY A 35 9.13 3.61 7.02
N GLY A 36 8.47 2.52 6.62
CA GLY A 36 9.10 1.34 5.99
C GLY A 36 9.66 1.56 4.56
N VAL A 37 10.41 0.57 4.07
CA VAL A 37 10.94 0.51 2.69
C VAL A 37 9.79 0.50 1.69
N SER A 38 8.75 -0.31 1.90
CA SER A 38 7.53 -0.31 1.07
C SER A 38 6.94 1.09 0.87
N ARG A 39 6.73 1.85 1.94
CA ARG A 39 6.17 3.21 1.86
C ARG A 39 7.05 4.15 1.03
N ARG A 40 8.38 4.06 1.18
CA ARG A 40 9.32 4.87 0.38
C ARG A 40 9.26 4.50 -1.10
N VAL A 41 9.18 3.20 -1.39
CA VAL A 41 9.03 2.68 -2.75
C VAL A 41 7.72 3.19 -3.36
N MET A 42 6.60 3.05 -2.65
CA MET A 42 5.30 3.55 -3.12
C MET A 42 5.30 5.06 -3.33
N ALA A 43 5.86 5.84 -2.41
CA ALA A 43 5.99 7.29 -2.56
C ALA A 43 6.89 7.68 -3.74
N ALA A 44 7.94 6.91 -4.02
CA ALA A 44 8.81 7.12 -5.18
C ALA A 44 8.06 6.84 -6.50
N VAL A 45 7.33 5.72 -6.57
CA VAL A 45 6.47 5.37 -7.71
C VAL A 45 5.38 6.43 -7.90
N TRP A 46 4.77 6.91 -6.82
CA TRP A 46 3.76 7.97 -6.85
C TRP A 46 4.31 9.28 -7.41
N ARG A 47 5.49 9.72 -6.94
CA ARG A 47 6.19 10.91 -7.44
C ARG A 47 6.53 10.78 -8.92
N ALA A 48 7.01 9.61 -9.35
CA ALA A 48 7.28 9.33 -10.77
C ALA A 48 5.99 9.38 -11.60
N GLY A 49 4.90 8.79 -11.10
CA GLY A 49 3.59 8.84 -11.72
C GLY A 49 3.04 10.27 -11.83
N ARG A 50 3.28 11.14 -10.84
CA ARG A 50 2.93 12.57 -10.92
C ARG A 50 3.68 13.29 -12.04
N ARG A 51 4.99 13.02 -12.20
CA ARG A 51 5.77 13.59 -13.31
C ARG A 51 5.27 13.09 -14.68
N ALA A 52 4.95 11.81 -14.79
CA ALA A 52 4.38 11.24 -16.02
C ALA A 52 3.03 11.88 -16.39
N ARG A 53 2.18 12.18 -15.39
CA ARG A 53 0.92 12.90 -15.59
C ARG A 53 1.13 14.33 -16.10
N GLN A 54 2.11 15.05 -15.55
CA GLN A 54 2.46 16.39 -16.03
C GLN A 54 2.91 16.39 -17.50
N GLN A 55 3.36 15.24 -18.02
CA GLN A 55 3.72 15.03 -19.41
C GLN A 55 2.56 14.49 -20.27
N GLY A 56 1.32 14.51 -19.78
CA GLY A 56 0.12 14.08 -20.52
C GLY A 56 -0.11 12.57 -20.58
N ARG A 57 0.64 11.75 -19.82
CA ARG A 57 0.43 10.30 -19.79
C ARG A 57 -0.60 9.92 -18.73
N SER A 58 -1.51 8.99 -19.05
CA SER A 58 -2.43 8.42 -18.08
C SER A 58 -1.64 7.70 -16.97
N SER A 59 -1.97 8.00 -15.70
CA SER A 59 -1.25 7.49 -14.52
C SER A 59 -2.13 6.64 -13.61
N VAL A 60 -3.25 6.11 -14.14
CA VAL A 60 -4.21 5.26 -13.42
C VAL A 60 -3.55 3.98 -12.87
N LEU A 61 -2.51 3.49 -13.55
CA LEU A 61 -1.77 2.28 -13.14
C LEU A 61 -0.74 2.51 -12.03
N ALA A 62 -0.62 3.72 -11.48
CA ALA A 62 0.39 4.03 -10.46
C ALA A 62 0.26 3.16 -9.20
N GLY A 63 -0.97 2.90 -8.74
CA GLY A 63 -1.25 2.06 -7.57
C GLY A 63 -0.87 0.59 -7.78
N PRO A 64 -1.44 -0.11 -8.78
CA PRO A 64 -1.07 -1.49 -9.09
C PRO A 64 0.43 -1.67 -9.36
N LEU A 65 1.04 -0.73 -10.10
CA LEU A 65 2.48 -0.76 -10.36
C LEU A 65 3.28 -0.62 -9.06
N ALA A 66 2.89 0.29 -8.16
CA ALA A 66 3.56 0.46 -6.88
C ALA A 66 3.55 -0.83 -6.05
N MET A 67 2.43 -1.55 -6.03
CA MET A 67 2.33 -2.85 -5.33
C MET A 67 3.28 -3.88 -5.93
N VAL A 68 3.31 -4.00 -7.26
CA VAL A 68 4.22 -4.92 -7.96
C VAL A 68 5.69 -4.58 -7.62
N VAL A 69 6.07 -3.29 -7.65
CA VAL A 69 7.43 -2.86 -7.31
C VAL A 69 7.78 -3.14 -5.85
N VAL A 70 6.82 -3.02 -4.91
CA VAL A 70 7.02 -3.39 -3.50
C VAL A 70 7.30 -4.89 -3.36
N VAL A 71 6.50 -5.74 -4.00
CA VAL A 71 6.70 -7.20 -3.97
C VAL A 71 8.06 -7.57 -4.56
N PHE A 72 8.43 -6.99 -5.70
CA PHE A 72 9.77 -7.18 -6.27
C PHE A 72 10.88 -6.70 -5.33
N THR A 73 10.69 -5.57 -4.64
CA THR A 73 11.65 -5.07 -3.66
C THR A 73 11.86 -6.07 -2.52
N TRP A 74 10.79 -6.67 -1.99
CA TRP A 74 10.91 -7.70 -0.96
C TRP A 74 11.66 -8.94 -1.46
N VAL A 75 11.30 -9.45 -2.64
CA VAL A 75 12.01 -10.59 -3.26
C VAL A 75 13.48 -10.26 -3.43
N THR A 76 13.81 -9.08 -3.97
CA THR A 76 15.19 -8.63 -4.14
C THR A 76 15.94 -8.52 -2.82
N LEU A 77 15.33 -7.98 -1.76
CA LEU A 77 15.97 -7.89 -0.44
C LEU A 77 16.27 -9.27 0.15
N VAL A 78 15.34 -10.22 0.05
CA VAL A 78 15.54 -11.59 0.54
C VAL A 78 16.62 -12.30 -0.28
N VAL A 79 16.54 -12.22 -1.61
CA VAL A 79 17.53 -12.82 -2.51
C VAL A 79 18.92 -12.23 -2.27
N LEU A 80 19.07 -10.90 -2.24
CA LEU A 80 20.37 -10.27 -2.01
C LEU A 80 20.89 -10.55 -0.59
N GLY A 81 20.03 -10.52 0.43
CA GLY A 81 20.40 -10.84 1.80
C GLY A 81 20.97 -12.25 1.94
N CYS A 82 20.28 -13.25 1.37
CA CYS A 82 20.75 -14.64 1.37
C CYS A 82 21.97 -14.85 0.46
N THR A 83 22.04 -14.19 -0.70
CA THR A 83 23.22 -14.20 -1.58
C THR A 83 24.46 -13.76 -0.82
N LEU A 84 24.38 -12.68 -0.04
CA LEU A 84 25.49 -12.19 0.79
C LEU A 84 25.83 -13.13 1.94
N VAL A 85 24.89 -13.95 2.41
CA VAL A 85 25.17 -15.00 3.42
C VAL A 85 25.90 -16.20 2.81
N TYR A 86 25.55 -16.60 1.58
CA TYR A 86 26.15 -17.77 0.92
C TYR A 86 27.48 -17.47 0.24
N TRP A 87 27.59 -16.33 -0.42
CA TRP A 87 28.76 -15.93 -1.20
C TRP A 87 30.11 -16.10 -0.47
N PRO A 88 30.30 -15.65 0.79
CA PRO A 88 31.58 -15.80 1.48
C PRO A 88 31.92 -17.25 1.87
N HIS A 89 30.94 -18.16 1.81
CA HIS A 89 31.09 -19.57 2.18
C HIS A 89 31.22 -20.48 0.96
N LEU A 90 31.13 -19.95 -0.26
CA LEU A 90 31.44 -20.69 -1.48
C LEU A 90 32.97 -20.69 -1.74
N PRO A 91 33.56 -21.82 -2.17
CA PRO A 91 32.93 -23.12 -2.38
C PRO A 91 32.87 -24.01 -1.12
N ALA A 92 33.56 -23.67 -0.03
CA ALA A 92 33.80 -24.57 1.11
C ALA A 92 32.53 -25.12 1.80
N GLY A 93 31.41 -24.40 1.76
CA GLY A 93 30.14 -24.78 2.37
C GLY A 93 29.16 -25.52 1.46
N PHE A 94 29.49 -25.71 0.17
CA PHE A 94 28.60 -26.28 -0.84
C PHE A 94 29.33 -27.25 -1.76
N VAL A 95 28.56 -28.13 -2.40
CA VAL A 95 29.05 -28.99 -3.48
C VAL A 95 28.16 -28.82 -4.71
N THR A 96 28.78 -28.87 -5.88
CA THR A 96 28.07 -28.85 -7.16
C THR A 96 27.87 -30.28 -7.65
N SER A 97 26.67 -30.63 -8.11
CA SER A 97 26.35 -32.00 -8.57
C SER A 97 26.61 -32.23 -10.06
N SER A 98 26.86 -31.18 -10.83
CA SER A 98 27.25 -31.25 -12.24
C SER A 98 28.78 -31.33 -12.39
N GLU A 99 29.25 -31.90 -13.50
CA GLU A 99 30.67 -31.91 -13.93
C GLU A 99 31.22 -30.49 -14.22
N LEU A 100 30.36 -29.47 -14.09
CA LEU A 100 30.77 -28.10 -13.89
C LEU A 100 31.28 -28.00 -12.44
N GLU A 101 32.59 -28.14 -12.23
CA GLU A 101 33.22 -27.53 -11.04
C GLU A 101 32.71 -26.09 -10.90
N PHE A 102 32.87 -25.45 -9.73
CA PHE A 102 32.74 -23.99 -9.67
C PHE A 102 33.76 -23.40 -10.66
N GLN A 103 33.36 -23.27 -11.94
CA GLN A 103 34.22 -22.86 -13.04
C GLN A 103 34.69 -21.44 -12.74
N GLU A 104 35.69 -20.95 -13.47
CA GLU A 104 36.32 -19.63 -13.33
C GLU A 104 35.37 -18.41 -13.47
N GLY A 105 34.06 -18.58 -13.25
CA GLY A 105 33.09 -17.53 -13.05
C GLY A 105 33.11 -16.94 -11.63
N PRO A 106 32.45 -15.79 -11.43
CA PRO A 106 32.41 -15.14 -10.14
C PRO A 106 31.45 -15.88 -9.19
N LEU A 107 31.99 -16.45 -8.10
CA LEU A 107 31.27 -17.14 -7.00
C LEU A 107 30.05 -16.37 -6.45
N PHE A 108 29.98 -15.06 -6.68
CA PHE A 108 28.82 -14.23 -6.35
C PHE A 108 27.58 -14.59 -7.19
N LEU A 109 27.76 -14.87 -8.49
CA LEU A 109 26.65 -15.26 -9.37
C LEU A 109 26.11 -16.64 -9.00
N ASP A 110 26.97 -17.55 -8.54
CA ASP A 110 26.54 -18.87 -8.04
C ASP A 110 25.72 -18.74 -6.75
N ALA A 111 26.15 -17.87 -5.82
CA ALA A 111 25.38 -17.55 -4.63
C ALA A 111 24.02 -16.89 -4.96
N LEU A 112 24.00 -15.99 -5.95
CA LEU A 112 22.80 -15.31 -6.40
C LEU A 112 21.83 -16.28 -7.06
N TYR A 113 22.34 -17.17 -7.90
CA TYR A 113 21.60 -18.23 -8.55
C TYR A 113 20.99 -19.17 -7.50
N LEU A 114 21.80 -19.70 -6.57
CA LEU A 114 21.34 -20.54 -5.46
C LEU A 114 20.23 -19.84 -4.68
N SER A 115 20.48 -18.59 -4.27
CA SER A 115 19.51 -17.83 -3.49
C SER A 115 18.18 -17.62 -4.23
N THR A 116 18.24 -17.33 -5.54
CA THR A 116 17.07 -17.12 -6.38
C THR A 116 16.26 -18.41 -6.54
N VAL A 117 16.92 -19.53 -6.85
CA VAL A 117 16.30 -20.85 -7.01
C VAL A 117 15.66 -21.32 -5.71
N THR A 118 16.29 -21.06 -4.56
CA THR A 118 15.75 -21.39 -3.24
C THR A 118 14.54 -20.52 -2.86
N VAL A 119 14.60 -19.19 -3.06
CA VAL A 119 13.46 -18.29 -2.78
C VAL A 119 12.27 -18.59 -3.69
N ALA A 120 12.54 -18.90 -4.96
CA ALA A 120 11.53 -19.32 -5.92
C ALA A 120 11.00 -20.74 -5.67
N THR A 121 11.57 -21.48 -4.70
CA THR A 121 11.21 -22.87 -4.36
C THR A 121 11.40 -23.87 -5.51
N LEU A 122 12.25 -23.52 -6.50
CA LEU A 122 12.55 -24.38 -7.65
C LEU A 122 13.44 -25.56 -7.24
N GLY A 123 14.47 -25.29 -6.43
CA GLY A 123 15.33 -26.32 -5.82
C GLY A 123 15.98 -27.27 -6.82
N PHE A 124 16.62 -26.78 -7.88
CA PHE A 124 17.22 -27.62 -8.94
C PHE A 124 18.24 -28.65 -8.42
N GLY A 125 18.85 -28.41 -7.25
CA GLY A 125 19.74 -29.38 -6.60
C GLY A 125 21.12 -29.49 -7.23
N ASP A 126 21.48 -28.51 -8.06
CA ASP A 126 22.79 -28.37 -8.68
C ASP A 126 23.84 -27.82 -7.71
N ILE A 127 23.47 -26.89 -6.82
CA ILE A 127 24.29 -26.43 -5.69
C ILE A 127 23.64 -26.84 -4.37
N VAL A 128 24.33 -27.68 -3.59
CA VAL A 128 23.77 -28.28 -2.37
C VAL A 128 24.63 -27.97 -1.14
N PRO A 129 24.03 -27.55 0.01
CA PRO A 129 24.79 -27.24 1.21
C PRO A 129 25.39 -28.49 1.87
N VAL A 130 26.68 -28.45 2.19
CA VAL A 130 27.38 -29.50 2.95
C VAL A 130 27.60 -29.14 4.41
N SER A 131 27.78 -27.86 4.74
CA SER A 131 27.90 -27.42 6.14
C SER A 131 26.60 -27.58 6.91
N GLU A 132 26.68 -28.02 8.17
CA GLU A 132 25.53 -28.32 9.02
C GLU A 132 24.56 -27.13 9.18
N TRP A 133 25.09 -25.92 9.41
CA TRP A 133 24.25 -24.73 9.56
C TRP A 133 23.58 -24.30 8.24
N LEU A 134 24.25 -24.49 7.10
CA LEU A 134 23.69 -24.20 5.78
C LEU A 134 22.57 -25.18 5.40
N ARG A 135 22.67 -26.43 5.86
CA ARG A 135 21.60 -27.44 5.70
C ARG A 135 20.30 -27.08 6.42
N VAL A 136 20.37 -26.21 7.43
CA VAL A 136 19.19 -25.64 8.10
C VAL A 136 18.74 -24.35 7.42
N LEU A 137 19.70 -23.47 7.09
CA LEU A 137 19.41 -22.15 6.56
C LEU A 137 18.78 -22.18 5.16
N VAL A 138 19.27 -23.04 4.25
CA VAL A 138 18.77 -23.10 2.86
C VAL A 138 17.29 -23.54 2.83
N PRO A 139 16.85 -24.61 3.51
CA PRO A 139 15.42 -24.92 3.63
C PRO A 139 14.60 -23.80 4.28
N LEU A 140 15.14 -23.13 5.32
CA LEU A 140 14.46 -22.02 5.96
C LEU A 140 14.24 -20.84 5.00
N GLN A 141 15.20 -20.56 4.13
CA GLN A 141 15.06 -19.56 3.06
C GLN A 141 13.91 -19.93 2.10
N ALA A 142 13.76 -21.21 1.73
CA ALA A 142 12.65 -21.64 0.89
C ALA A 142 11.30 -21.43 1.58
N LEU A 143 11.18 -21.72 2.88
CA LEU A 143 9.99 -21.43 3.68
C LEU A 143 9.68 -19.93 3.73
N ILE A 144 10.72 -19.08 3.88
CA ILE A 144 10.59 -17.63 3.84
C ILE A 144 10.08 -17.17 2.47
N GLY A 145 10.64 -17.70 1.37
CA GLY A 145 10.21 -17.37 0.00
C GLY A 145 8.74 -17.74 -0.24
N PHE A 146 8.35 -18.96 0.15
CA PHE A 146 6.97 -19.42 0.07
C PHE A 146 6.01 -18.53 0.89
N ALA A 147 6.37 -18.22 2.14
CA ALA A 147 5.59 -17.33 3.00
C ALA A 147 5.46 -15.93 2.41
N LEU A 148 6.54 -15.38 1.84
CA LEU A 148 6.57 -14.06 1.21
C LEU A 148 5.61 -13.99 0.02
N VAL A 149 5.64 -14.96 -0.90
CA VAL A 149 4.72 -15.00 -2.06
C VAL A 149 3.27 -15.13 -1.59
N THR A 150 3.00 -16.03 -0.64
CA THR A 150 1.66 -16.24 -0.08
C THR A 150 1.12 -14.97 0.55
N ALA A 151 1.95 -14.28 1.33
CA ALA A 151 1.59 -13.05 2.02
C ALA A 151 1.39 -11.88 1.04
N ALA A 152 2.24 -11.78 0.01
CA ALA A 152 2.09 -10.80 -1.06
C ALA A 152 0.77 -10.96 -1.83
N VAL A 153 0.40 -12.19 -2.21
CA VAL A 153 -0.89 -12.48 -2.86
C VAL A 153 -2.06 -12.12 -1.94
N THR A 154 -1.98 -12.52 -0.67
CA THR A 154 -3.03 -12.21 0.32
C THR A 154 -3.24 -10.71 0.47
N TRP A 155 -2.15 -9.96 0.60
CA TRP A 155 -2.17 -8.50 0.69
C TRP A 155 -2.80 -7.84 -0.53
N VAL A 156 -2.43 -8.30 -1.74
CA VAL A 156 -3.04 -7.83 -2.99
C VAL A 156 -4.55 -8.03 -2.96
N LEU A 157 -5.03 -9.21 -2.57
CA LEU A 157 -6.45 -9.53 -2.53
C LEU A 157 -7.21 -8.73 -1.48
N GLN A 158 -6.60 -8.40 -0.33
CA GLN A 158 -7.25 -7.64 0.75
C GLN A 158 -7.46 -6.16 0.42
N ILE A 159 -6.63 -5.59 -0.46
CA ILE A 159 -6.73 -4.18 -0.87
C ILE A 159 -7.94 -3.91 -1.77
N TYR A 160 -8.32 -4.85 -2.65
CA TYR A 160 -9.41 -4.62 -3.61
C TYR A 160 -10.79 -4.37 -2.97
N PRO A 161 -11.22 -5.09 -1.92
CA PRO A 161 -12.45 -4.78 -1.20
C PRO A 161 -12.49 -3.34 -0.65
N ALA A 162 -11.38 -2.85 -0.08
CA ALA A 162 -11.28 -1.48 0.42
C ALA A 162 -11.40 -0.45 -0.72
N LEU A 163 -10.72 -0.68 -1.84
CA LEU A 163 -10.84 0.15 -3.04
C LEU A 163 -12.27 0.16 -3.59
N THR A 164 -12.94 -0.99 -3.56
CA THR A 164 -14.33 -1.15 -4.05
C THR A 164 -15.30 -0.35 -3.19
N ARG A 165 -15.18 -0.42 -1.85
CA ARG A 165 -16.00 0.37 -0.93
C ARG A 165 -15.78 1.88 -1.10
N ARG A 166 -14.51 2.30 -1.20
CA ARG A 166 -14.15 3.71 -1.48
C ARG A 166 -14.80 4.21 -2.77
N ARG A 167 -14.75 3.40 -3.83
CA ARG A 167 -15.37 3.72 -5.13
C ARG A 167 -16.90 3.74 -5.06
N ALA A 168 -17.51 2.82 -4.32
CA ALA A 168 -18.96 2.79 -4.14
C ALA A 168 -19.46 4.07 -3.45
N LEU A 169 -18.79 4.52 -2.39
CA LEU A 169 -19.08 5.80 -1.73
C LEU A 169 -18.96 6.99 -2.69
N ALA A 170 -17.89 7.03 -3.50
CA ALA A 170 -17.71 8.09 -4.50
C ALA A 170 -18.86 8.13 -5.51
N ILE A 171 -19.22 6.97 -6.07
CA ILE A 171 -20.35 6.86 -7.01
C ILE A 171 -21.64 7.29 -6.33
N ARG A 172 -21.88 6.87 -5.09
CA ARG A 172 -23.07 7.28 -4.33
C ARG A 172 -23.15 8.80 -4.15
N LEU A 173 -22.04 9.45 -3.77
CA LEU A 173 -21.95 10.91 -3.69
C LEU A 173 -22.22 11.57 -5.04
N SER A 174 -21.67 11.02 -6.13
CA SER A 174 -21.93 11.54 -7.49
C SER A 174 -23.42 11.46 -7.88
N LEU A 175 -24.12 10.39 -7.47
CA LEU A 175 -25.55 10.22 -7.72
C LEU A 175 -26.37 11.20 -6.88
N LEU A 176 -26.02 11.40 -5.61
CA LEU A 176 -26.65 12.38 -4.73
C LEU A 176 -26.47 13.82 -5.25
N HIS A 177 -25.30 14.14 -5.81
CA HIS A 177 -25.06 15.42 -6.46
C HIS A 177 -25.96 15.60 -7.70
N ARG A 178 -26.08 14.57 -8.54
CA ARG A 178 -26.91 14.61 -9.76
C ARG A 178 -28.39 14.82 -9.49
N VAL A 179 -28.91 14.31 -8.39
CA VAL A 179 -30.33 14.48 -8.01
C VAL A 179 -30.57 15.72 -7.15
N ASP A 180 -29.55 16.56 -6.95
CA ASP A 180 -29.60 17.74 -6.08
C ASP A 180 -30.13 17.39 -4.67
N ALA A 181 -29.47 16.43 -4.02
CA ALA A 181 -29.87 15.91 -2.71
C ALA A 181 -29.93 16.98 -1.60
N ARG A 182 -29.45 18.20 -1.85
CA ARG A 182 -29.71 19.36 -0.99
C ARG A 182 -31.21 19.61 -0.82
N ARG A 183 -32.01 19.48 -1.88
CA ARG A 183 -33.47 19.63 -1.80
C ARG A 183 -34.09 18.67 -0.80
N LEU A 184 -33.52 17.48 -0.67
CA LEU A 184 -33.97 16.49 0.31
C LEU A 184 -33.72 16.95 1.74
N VAL A 185 -32.59 17.62 1.98
CA VAL A 185 -32.16 18.11 3.30
C VAL A 185 -32.94 19.35 3.72
N ASP A 186 -33.26 20.22 2.75
CA ASP A 186 -34.02 21.45 2.98
C ASP A 186 -35.55 21.19 3.14
N ASP A 187 -36.04 20.03 2.71
CA ASP A 187 -37.44 19.63 2.80
C ASP A 187 -37.81 19.20 4.24
N ALA A 188 -38.74 19.93 4.86
CA ALA A 188 -39.22 19.67 6.21
C ALA A 188 -40.04 18.38 6.34
N ASP A 189 -40.61 17.89 5.24
CA ASP A 189 -41.45 16.69 5.22
C ASP A 189 -40.67 15.44 4.77
N SER A 190 -39.37 15.59 4.48
CA SER A 190 -38.51 14.50 4.02
C SER A 190 -38.05 13.60 5.17
N ASP A 191 -38.54 12.36 5.18
CA ASP A 191 -38.07 11.31 6.09
C ASP A 191 -36.78 10.63 5.62
N LEU A 192 -36.32 10.90 4.41
CA LEU A 192 -35.12 10.28 3.82
C LEU A 192 -33.84 11.07 4.09
N ALA A 193 -33.94 12.35 4.48
CA ALA A 193 -32.79 13.23 4.68
C ALA A 193 -31.80 12.69 5.75
N ALA A 194 -32.30 12.45 6.96
CA ALA A 194 -31.45 11.98 8.06
C ALA A 194 -30.83 10.59 7.78
N PRO A 195 -31.59 9.56 7.31
CA PRO A 195 -31.01 8.25 6.96
C PRO A 195 -29.94 8.31 5.88
N VAL A 196 -30.09 9.18 4.88
CA VAL A 196 -29.08 9.35 3.83
C VAL A 196 -27.78 9.91 4.42
N LEU A 197 -27.87 10.94 5.26
CA LEU A 197 -26.70 11.56 5.91
C LEU A 197 -26.00 10.59 6.87
N GLU A 198 -26.76 9.86 7.70
CA GLU A 198 -26.21 8.85 8.63
C GLU A 198 -25.50 7.72 7.89
N SER A 199 -26.10 7.27 6.78
CA SER A 199 -25.51 6.23 5.94
C SER A 199 -24.21 6.70 5.27
N LEU A 200 -24.14 7.95 4.80
CA LEU A 200 -22.89 8.53 4.31
C LEU A 200 -21.82 8.64 5.40
N ALA A 201 -22.21 9.03 6.61
CA ALA A 201 -21.29 9.11 7.75
C ALA A 201 -20.69 7.73 8.04
N THR A 202 -21.52 6.68 8.05
CA THR A 202 -21.10 5.29 8.26
C THR A 202 -20.15 4.81 7.17
N GLU A 203 -20.47 5.05 5.89
CA GLU A 203 -19.60 4.68 4.76
C GLU A 203 -18.24 5.42 4.81
N LEU A 204 -18.23 6.69 5.24
CA LEU A 204 -17.01 7.47 5.36
C LEU A 204 -16.15 7.01 6.55
N VAL A 205 -16.76 6.66 7.69
CA VAL A 205 -16.08 6.01 8.82
C VAL A 205 -15.48 4.68 8.38
N GLN A 206 -16.20 3.87 7.61
CA GLN A 206 -15.67 2.64 7.05
C GLN A 206 -14.49 2.90 6.11
N SER A 207 -14.60 3.90 5.23
CA SER A 207 -13.49 4.31 4.35
C SER A 207 -12.27 4.82 5.13
N ARG A 208 -12.46 5.46 6.29
CA ARG A 208 -11.36 5.87 7.19
C ARG A 208 -10.66 4.66 7.79
N VAL A 209 -11.42 3.69 8.29
CA VAL A 209 -10.88 2.44 8.86
C VAL A 209 -10.08 1.70 7.78
N ASP A 210 -10.64 1.57 6.59
CA ASP A 210 -9.99 0.96 5.43
C ASP A 210 -8.68 1.69 5.07
N LEU A 211 -8.67 3.02 5.04
CA LEU A 211 -7.46 3.80 4.76
C LEU A 211 -6.38 3.60 5.83
N THR A 212 -6.78 3.40 7.09
CA THR A 212 -5.83 3.17 8.20
C THR A 212 -5.27 1.74 8.17
N GLN A 213 -6.08 0.76 7.79
CA GLN A 213 -5.67 -0.65 7.68
C GLN A 213 -4.88 -0.92 6.39
N TYR A 214 -5.23 -0.24 5.30
CA TYR A 214 -4.65 -0.42 3.97
C TYR A 214 -4.22 0.95 3.43
N SER A 215 -3.20 1.54 4.06
CA SER A 215 -2.68 2.86 3.70
C SER A 215 -2.26 2.97 2.23
N GLU A 216 -1.99 1.84 1.59
CA GLU A 216 -1.61 1.70 0.20
C GLU A 216 -2.73 2.06 -0.78
N THR A 217 -3.98 1.95 -0.34
CA THR A 217 -5.16 2.39 -1.10
C THR A 217 -5.10 3.87 -1.47
N TYR A 218 -4.36 4.70 -0.72
CA TYR A 218 -4.10 6.09 -1.05
C TYR A 218 -3.38 6.27 -2.40
N TYR A 219 -2.49 5.35 -2.77
CA TYR A 219 -1.70 5.47 -4.00
C TYR A 219 -2.46 4.96 -5.24
N PHE A 220 -3.74 4.61 -5.09
CA PHE A 220 -4.61 4.23 -6.20
C PHE A 220 -5.36 5.44 -6.74
N ARG A 221 -5.27 5.63 -8.06
CA ARG A 221 -6.03 6.65 -8.78
C ARG A 221 -7.22 6.02 -9.48
N ASP A 222 -8.34 6.72 -9.41
CA ASP A 222 -9.50 6.47 -10.24
C ASP A 222 -9.40 7.34 -11.50
N GLY A 223 -9.73 6.76 -12.66
CA GLY A 223 -9.67 7.47 -13.95
C GLY A 223 -10.88 8.35 -14.24
N ASP A 224 -11.92 8.27 -13.43
CA ASP A 224 -13.18 9.01 -13.57
C ASP A 224 -13.48 9.74 -12.25
N ASP A 225 -13.74 11.04 -12.34
CA ASP A 225 -14.05 11.92 -11.22
C ASP A 225 -15.25 11.39 -10.42
N GLN A 226 -16.30 10.86 -11.09
CA GLN A 226 -17.50 10.33 -10.43
C GLN A 226 -17.21 9.09 -9.58
N ALA A 227 -16.16 8.34 -9.93
CA ALA A 227 -15.70 7.18 -9.19
C ALA A 227 -14.60 7.53 -8.16
N SER A 228 -14.15 8.78 -8.12
CA SER A 228 -13.07 9.21 -7.25
C SER A 228 -13.59 9.86 -5.98
N LEU A 229 -13.39 9.20 -4.84
CA LEU A 229 -13.73 9.77 -3.54
C LEU A 229 -13.07 11.14 -3.31
N PRO A 230 -11.78 11.36 -3.61
CA PRO A 230 -11.18 12.70 -3.52
C PRO A 230 -11.96 13.79 -4.25
N ALA A 231 -12.47 13.51 -5.45
CA ALA A 231 -13.25 14.48 -6.23
C ALA A 231 -14.65 14.69 -5.61
N MET A 232 -15.32 13.61 -5.22
CA MET A 232 -16.71 13.65 -4.76
C MET A 232 -16.88 14.05 -3.29
N LEU A 233 -15.81 14.08 -2.49
CA LEU A 233 -15.89 14.40 -1.06
C LEU A 233 -16.47 15.81 -0.79
N GLY A 234 -16.33 16.75 -1.74
CA GLY A 234 -16.95 18.07 -1.68
C GLY A 234 -18.49 18.03 -1.62
N VAL A 235 -19.12 17.02 -2.22
CA VAL A 235 -20.57 16.81 -2.14
C VAL A 235 -20.99 16.52 -0.70
N ALA A 236 -20.22 15.68 0.02
CA ALA A 236 -20.50 15.39 1.43
C ALA A 236 -20.33 16.64 2.30
N VAL A 237 -19.31 17.46 2.04
CA VAL A 237 -19.11 18.76 2.72
C VAL A 237 -20.27 19.71 2.46
N HIS A 238 -20.80 19.75 1.23
CA HIS A 238 -21.94 20.57 0.89
C HIS A 238 -23.22 20.11 1.61
N LEU A 239 -23.49 18.80 1.63
CA LEU A 239 -24.63 18.22 2.33
C LEU A 239 -24.56 18.45 3.85
N ARG A 240 -23.37 18.34 4.45
CA ARG A 240 -23.12 18.75 5.84
C ARG A 240 -23.51 20.20 6.08
N GLY A 241 -23.13 21.10 5.16
CA GLY A 241 -23.46 22.53 5.23
C GLY A 241 -24.97 22.76 5.22
N ALA A 242 -25.68 22.18 4.25
CA ALA A 242 -27.14 22.28 4.17
C ALA A 242 -27.83 21.70 5.42
N ALA A 243 -27.34 20.57 5.93
CA ALA A 243 -27.93 19.91 7.08
C ALA A 243 -27.87 20.75 8.37
N ARG A 244 -26.92 21.68 8.52
CA ARG A 244 -26.85 22.59 9.68
C ARG A 244 -28.03 23.56 9.75
N GLU A 245 -28.54 23.95 8.58
CA GLU A 245 -29.67 24.89 8.44
C GLU A 245 -31.01 24.15 8.28
N ALA A 246 -31.00 22.82 8.30
CA ALA A 246 -32.19 22.00 8.07
C ALA A 246 -33.27 22.25 9.13
N PRO A 247 -34.56 22.23 8.74
CA PRO A 247 -35.69 22.51 9.64
C PRO A 247 -35.84 21.45 10.74
N ARG A 248 -35.62 20.17 10.42
CA ARG A 248 -35.78 19.06 11.37
C ARG A 248 -34.51 18.81 12.20
N SER A 249 -34.69 18.45 13.47
CA SER A 249 -33.57 18.22 14.40
C SER A 249 -32.79 16.94 14.13
N ASP A 250 -33.45 15.88 13.66
CA ASP A 250 -32.83 14.62 13.27
C ASP A 250 -31.86 14.81 12.10
N VAL A 251 -32.24 15.61 11.10
CA VAL A 251 -31.39 15.95 9.96
C VAL A 251 -30.16 16.75 10.40
N ARG A 252 -30.32 17.71 11.32
CA ARG A 252 -29.19 18.46 11.90
C ARG A 252 -28.20 17.54 12.62
N ILE A 253 -28.69 16.61 13.45
CA ILE A 253 -27.85 15.64 14.17
C ILE A 253 -27.12 14.71 13.18
N ALA A 254 -27.82 14.18 12.17
CA ALA A 254 -27.20 13.34 11.14
C ALA A 254 -26.15 14.11 10.32
N GLY A 255 -26.38 15.40 10.07
CA GLY A 255 -25.43 16.32 9.46
C GLY A 255 -24.17 16.55 10.31
N GLU A 256 -24.33 16.68 11.63
CA GLU A 256 -23.19 16.78 12.56
C GLU A 256 -22.36 15.49 12.59
N LEU A 257 -23.01 14.32 12.61
CA LEU A 257 -22.33 13.02 12.51
C LEU A 257 -21.52 12.89 11.21
N LEU A 258 -22.11 13.26 10.07
CA LEU A 258 -21.41 13.30 8.79
C LEU A 258 -20.23 14.29 8.85
N GLY A 259 -20.42 15.44 9.49
CA GLY A 259 -19.35 16.43 9.67
C GLY A 259 -18.15 15.88 10.44
N HIS A 260 -18.39 15.24 11.59
CA HIS A 260 -17.32 14.61 12.36
C HIS A 260 -16.63 13.48 11.57
N ALA A 261 -17.38 12.69 10.79
CA ALA A 261 -16.80 11.66 9.94
C ALA A 261 -15.88 12.26 8.84
N ILE A 262 -16.28 13.38 8.23
CA ILE A 262 -15.46 14.10 7.24
C ILE A 262 -14.19 14.63 7.89
N ASP A 263 -14.30 15.31 9.04
CA ASP A 263 -13.17 15.91 9.73
C ASP A 263 -12.17 14.83 10.19
N ASP A 264 -12.65 13.70 10.68
CA ASP A 264 -11.82 12.57 11.08
C ASP A 264 -11.12 11.90 9.89
N PHE A 265 -11.82 11.72 8.77
CA PHE A 265 -11.24 11.20 7.54
C PHE A 265 -10.15 12.14 7.01
N ALA A 266 -10.47 13.44 6.88
CA ALA A 266 -9.55 14.47 6.42
C ALA A 266 -8.31 14.53 7.31
N ARG A 267 -8.46 14.51 8.64
CA ARG A 267 -7.33 14.49 9.58
C ARG A 267 -6.38 13.32 9.34
N ILE A 268 -6.90 12.11 9.12
CA ILE A 268 -6.06 10.94 8.82
C ILE A 268 -5.34 11.11 7.48
N VAL A 269 -6.03 11.59 6.44
CA VAL A 269 -5.41 11.87 5.14
C VAL A 269 -4.27 12.90 5.28
N ALA A 270 -4.51 13.96 6.04
CA ALA A 270 -3.54 15.02 6.28
C ALA A 270 -2.29 14.51 7.00
N LEU A 271 -2.48 13.82 8.13
CA LEU A 271 -1.39 13.31 8.97
C LEU A 271 -0.54 12.25 8.27
N GLN A 272 -1.13 11.42 7.42
CA GLN A 272 -0.43 10.26 6.85
C GLN A 272 0.19 10.51 5.47
N PHE A 273 -0.38 11.43 4.67
CA PHE A 273 -0.04 11.54 3.25
C PHE A 273 0.19 12.96 2.74
N LEU A 274 -0.44 13.97 3.34
CA LEU A 274 -0.28 15.37 2.93
C LEU A 274 0.78 16.08 3.77
N ARG A 275 0.97 17.39 3.52
CA ARG A 275 1.94 18.20 4.27
C ARG A 275 1.41 18.53 5.66
N ASP A 276 2.30 18.52 6.65
CA ASP A 276 2.01 18.95 8.01
C ASP A 276 1.48 20.40 8.03
N GLY A 277 0.42 20.64 8.82
CA GLY A 277 -0.11 21.98 9.09
C GLY A 277 -1.12 22.53 8.09
N LEU A 278 -1.66 21.72 7.17
CA LEU A 278 -2.79 22.14 6.34
C LEU A 278 -4.03 22.45 7.21
N PRO A 279 -4.73 23.58 6.97
CA PRO A 279 -6.02 23.83 7.60
C PRO A 279 -7.02 22.71 7.27
N PRO A 280 -7.89 22.28 8.21
CA PRO A 280 -8.83 21.18 7.99
C PRO A 280 -9.71 21.34 6.73
N ASP A 281 -10.12 22.57 6.44
CA ASP A 281 -10.97 22.88 5.28
C ASP A 281 -10.22 22.73 3.93
N ASP A 282 -8.91 22.94 3.91
CA ASP A 282 -8.07 22.83 2.70
C ASP A 282 -7.65 21.38 2.41
N VAL A 283 -7.82 20.47 3.37
CA VAL A 283 -7.40 19.07 3.22
C VAL A 283 -8.18 18.37 2.11
N VAL A 284 -9.48 18.67 1.97
CA VAL A 284 -10.33 18.06 0.93
C VAL A 284 -9.84 18.47 -0.46
N ASP A 285 -9.54 19.76 -0.65
CA ASP A 285 -8.99 20.30 -1.90
C ASP A 285 -7.59 19.72 -2.19
N ALA A 286 -6.73 19.65 -1.17
CA ALA A 286 -5.39 19.07 -1.30
C ALA A 286 -5.42 17.56 -1.63
N TYR A 287 -6.38 16.82 -1.06
CA TYR A 287 -6.58 15.40 -1.33
C TYR A 287 -7.00 15.15 -2.77
N ALA A 288 -7.96 15.92 -3.30
CA ALA A 288 -8.36 15.87 -4.70
C ALA A 288 -7.19 16.21 -5.63
N ALA A 289 -6.48 17.31 -5.33
CA ALA A 289 -5.37 17.77 -6.14
C ALA A 289 -4.21 16.75 -6.23
N ASP A 290 -3.87 16.06 -5.13
CA ASP A 290 -2.81 15.03 -5.15
C ASP A 290 -3.24 13.80 -6.00
N HIS A 291 -4.54 13.51 -6.05
CA HIS A 291 -5.11 12.48 -6.92
C HIS A 291 -5.27 12.93 -8.37
N GLY A 292 -5.10 14.23 -8.63
CA GLY A 292 -5.16 14.81 -9.96
C GLY A 292 -6.54 15.32 -10.35
N HIS A 293 -7.44 15.45 -9.38
CA HIS A 293 -8.83 15.86 -9.54
C HIS A 293 -9.06 17.25 -8.94
N GLN A 294 -10.18 17.87 -9.30
CA GLN A 294 -10.72 19.02 -8.58
C GLN A 294 -11.89 18.56 -7.72
N VAL A 295 -12.06 19.19 -6.56
CA VAL A 295 -13.21 18.90 -5.70
C VAL A 295 -14.48 19.35 -6.42
N THR A 296 -15.45 18.45 -6.53
CA THR A 296 -16.76 18.77 -7.05
C THR A 296 -17.50 19.64 -6.04
N ARG A 297 -17.80 20.85 -6.47
CA ARG A 297 -18.61 21.83 -5.74
C ARG A 297 -19.99 21.90 -6.40
N PRO A 298 -21.04 22.26 -5.64
CA PRO A 298 -22.37 22.53 -6.19
C PRO A 298 -22.33 23.57 -7.30
#